data_AF-A0A532CA34-F1
#
_entry.id   AF-A0A532CA34-F1
#
_cell.length_a   1.000
_cell.length_b   1.000
_cell.length_c   1.000
_cell.angle_alpha   90.00
_cell.angle_beta   90.00
_cell.angle_gamma   90.00
#
_symmetry.space_group_name_H-M   'P 1'
#
loop_
_entity.id
_entity.type
_entity.pdbx_description
1 polymer ?
#
loop_
_entity_poly.entity_id
_entity_poly.type
_entity_poly.pdbx_seq_one_letter_code
_entity_poly.pdbx_strand_id
1 'polypeptide(L)'
;MKRDGAIEKVYKPSVVGEPMHVIVPKRKPYPIFSKQEKEIVNRIIEEFKDLTGSELSDISHKEFGWRLTKLGETIHYRTAWLSRSPLTEEQLEFGRKVATRHGLAG
;
A
#
# COMPACT_ATOMS: atom_id res chain seq x y z
N MET A 1 -6.31 25.71 7.65
CA MET A 1 -5.13 25.37 6.82
C MET A 1 -5.28 26.07 5.47
N LYS A 2 -4.55 27.17 5.24
CA LYS A 2 -4.62 27.91 3.96
C LYS A 2 -4.04 27.03 2.85
N ARG A 3 -4.85 26.72 1.82
CA ARG A 3 -4.50 25.83 0.70
C ARG A 3 -3.93 26.58 -0.51
N ASP A 4 -3.52 27.83 -0.31
CA ASP A 4 -3.05 28.69 -1.40
C ASP A 4 -1.60 28.33 -1.76
N GLY A 5 -1.36 27.97 -3.02
CA GLY A 5 -0.01 27.80 -3.60
C GLY A 5 0.68 26.43 -3.43
N ALA A 6 0.03 25.41 -2.86
CA ALA A 6 0.64 24.09 -2.69
C ALA A 6 0.63 23.20 -3.95
N ILE A 7 -0.29 23.49 -4.87
CA ILE A 7 -0.58 22.71 -6.06
C ILE A 7 -0.76 23.64 -7.26
N GLU A 8 -0.37 23.18 -8.44
CA GLU A 8 -0.71 23.77 -9.73
C GLU A 8 -1.68 22.84 -10.46
N LYS A 9 -2.69 23.40 -11.11
CA LYS A 9 -3.50 22.65 -12.08
C LYS A 9 -2.92 22.90 -13.46
N VAL A 10 -2.49 21.84 -14.12
CA VAL A 10 -1.94 21.88 -15.48
C VAL A 10 -2.84 21.07 -16.39
N TYR A 11 -3.14 21.61 -17.57
CA TYR A 11 -3.89 20.91 -18.60
C TYR A 11 -2.90 20.19 -19.51
N LYS A 12 -2.97 18.86 -19.55
CA LYS A 12 -2.17 18.06 -20.49
C LYS A 12 -3.05 17.64 -21.67
N PRO A 13 -2.57 17.74 -22.92
CA PRO A 13 -3.28 17.20 -24.07
C PRO A 13 -3.58 15.71 -23.84
N SER A 14 -4.84 15.31 -23.99
CA SER A 14 -5.20 13.89 -24.05
C SER A 14 -4.99 13.39 -25.47
N VAL A 15 -4.54 12.13 -25.61
CA VAL A 15 -4.45 11.44 -26.91
C VAL A 15 -5.86 11.06 -27.41
N VAL A 16 -6.82 10.93 -26.51
CA VAL A 16 -8.21 10.56 -26.78
C VAL A 16 -9.14 11.43 -25.92
N GLY A 17 -9.62 12.54 -26.47
CA GLY A 17 -10.65 13.38 -25.85
C GLY A 17 -10.16 14.66 -25.17
N GLU A 18 -10.92 15.13 -24.18
CA GLU A 18 -10.68 16.39 -23.48
C GLU A 18 -9.33 16.43 -22.74
N PRO A 19 -8.71 17.61 -22.59
CA PRO A 19 -7.45 17.76 -21.86
C PRO A 19 -7.52 17.18 -20.45
N MET A 20 -6.51 16.41 -20.06
CA MET A 20 -6.43 15.88 -18.70
C MET A 20 -6.03 16.97 -17.71
N HIS A 21 -6.80 17.08 -16.62
CA HIS A 21 -6.50 17.96 -15.51
C HIS A 21 -5.49 17.28 -14.59
N VAL A 22 -4.23 17.70 -14.63
CA VAL A 22 -3.16 17.16 -13.80
C VAL A 22 -2.87 18.11 -12.64
N ILE A 23 -2.80 17.56 -11.44
CA ILE A 23 -2.38 18.31 -10.25
C ILE A 23 -0.87 18.12 -10.07
N VAL A 24 -0.11 19.21 -10.15
CA VAL A 24 1.33 19.21 -9.93
C VAL A 24 1.62 19.76 -8.52
N PRO A 25 2.19 18.96 -7.61
CA PRO A 25 2.58 19.45 -6.29
C PRO A 25 3.76 20.42 -6.41
N LYS A 26 3.64 21.63 -5.85
CA LYS A 26 4.71 22.65 -5.84
C LYS A 26 5.68 22.49 -4.67
N ARG A 27 5.36 21.62 -3.71
CA ARG A 27 6.16 21.38 -2.50
C ARG A 27 6.98 20.12 -2.66
N LYS A 28 8.17 20.11 -2.06
CA LYS A 28 8.96 18.88 -1.91
C LYS A 28 8.16 17.87 -1.09
N PRO A 29 8.19 16.57 -1.44
CA PRO A 29 7.49 15.54 -0.68
C PRO A 29 8.06 15.48 0.74
N TYR A 30 7.17 15.36 1.74
CA TYR A 30 7.56 15.14 3.12
C TYR A 30 6.51 14.25 3.84
N PRO A 31 6.93 13.16 4.51
CA PRO A 31 8.31 12.66 4.59
C PRO A 31 8.82 12.15 3.23
N ILE A 32 10.15 12.17 3.05
CA ILE A 32 10.79 11.56 1.89
C ILE A 32 10.97 10.08 2.21
N PHE A 33 10.24 9.23 1.49
CA PHE A 33 10.42 7.79 1.57
C PHE A 33 11.86 7.41 1.21
N SER A 34 12.43 6.49 1.99
CA SER A 34 13.65 5.76 1.69
C SER A 34 13.52 5.03 0.36
N LYS A 35 14.66 4.54 -0.16
CA LYS A 35 14.66 3.75 -1.40
C LYS A 35 13.75 2.52 -1.29
N GLN A 36 13.84 1.81 -0.17
CA GLN A 36 13.07 0.61 0.11
C GLN A 36 11.56 0.90 0.22
N GLU A 37 11.18 1.98 0.91
CA GLU A 37 9.77 2.39 1.00
C GLU A 37 9.20 2.77 -0.38
N LYS A 38 9.98 3.45 -1.23
CA LYS A 38 9.58 3.75 -2.61
C LYS A 38 9.40 2.49 -3.45
N GLU A 39 10.29 1.52 -3.31
CA GLU A 39 10.19 0.24 -4.03
C GLU A 39 8.90 -0.50 -3.65
N ILE A 40 8.53 -0.51 -2.36
CA ILE A 40 7.27 -1.10 -1.90
C ILE A 40 6.08 -0.37 -2.52
N VAL A 41 6.05 0.97 -2.45
CA VAL A 41 4.93 1.76 -3.01
C VAL A 41 4.81 1.58 -4.52
N ASN A 42 5.92 1.64 -5.25
CA ASN A 42 5.92 1.45 -6.70
C ASN A 42 5.43 0.05 -7.08
N ARG A 43 5.84 -0.99 -6.36
CA ARG A 43 5.36 -2.36 -6.59
C ARG A 43 3.83 -2.44 -6.44
N ILE A 44 3.27 -1.87 -5.37
CA ILE A 44 1.82 -1.88 -5.13
C ILE A 44 1.08 -1.09 -6.21
N ILE A 45 1.61 0.06 -6.64
CA ILE A 45 1.01 0.83 -7.74
C ILE A 45 0.99 0.00 -9.02
N GLU A 46 2.12 -0.60 -9.39
CA GLU A 46 2.19 -1.42 -10.61
C GLU A 46 1.27 -2.64 -10.55
N GLU A 47 1.09 -3.24 -9.38
CA GLU A 47 0.21 -4.40 -9.19
C GLU A 47 -1.28 -4.06 -9.35
N PHE A 48 -1.70 -2.85 -8.98
CA PHE A 48 -3.12 -2.48 -8.92
C PHE A 48 -3.54 -1.34 -9.87
N LYS A 49 -2.62 -0.76 -10.65
CA LYS A 49 -2.92 0.40 -11.52
C LYS A 49 -4.03 0.17 -12.54
N ASP A 50 -4.26 -1.08 -12.95
CA ASP A 50 -5.26 -1.45 -13.95
C ASP A 50 -6.64 -1.71 -13.34
N LEU A 51 -6.77 -1.68 -12.01
CA LEU A 51 -8.04 -1.87 -11.31
C LEU A 51 -8.75 -0.54 -11.06
N THR A 52 -10.08 -0.56 -11.17
CA THR A 52 -10.93 0.51 -10.67
C THR A 52 -10.95 0.54 -9.15
N GLY A 53 -11.34 1.67 -8.58
CA GLY A 53 -11.49 1.81 -7.12
C GLY A 53 -12.48 0.80 -6.53
N SER A 54 -13.55 0.45 -7.26
CA SER A 54 -14.53 -0.54 -6.82
C SER A 54 -13.95 -1.96 -6.79
N GLU A 55 -13.21 -2.34 -7.82
CA GLU A 55 -12.57 -3.66 -7.89
C GLU A 55 -11.52 -3.83 -6.78
N LEU A 56 -10.68 -2.79 -6.57
CA LEU A 56 -9.70 -2.81 -5.49
C LEU A 56 -10.37 -2.86 -4.10
N SER A 57 -11.47 -2.13 -3.92
CA SER A 57 -12.29 -2.18 -2.70
C SER A 57 -12.80 -3.60 -2.44
N ASP A 58 -13.38 -4.26 -3.45
CA ASP A 58 -13.88 -5.63 -3.32
C ASP A 58 -12.80 -6.66 -3.01
N ILE A 59 -11.57 -6.45 -3.51
CA ILE A 59 -10.42 -7.28 -3.15
C ILE A 59 -10.03 -7.04 -1.69
N SER A 60 -9.91 -5.77 -1.26
CA SER A 60 -9.49 -5.43 0.10
C SER A 60 -10.46 -5.95 1.17
N HIS A 61 -11.76 -6.00 0.87
CA HIS A 61 -12.78 -6.56 1.77
C HIS A 61 -12.70 -8.10 1.93
N LYS A 62 -11.86 -8.80 1.16
CA LYS A 62 -11.61 -10.23 1.33
C LYS A 62 -10.50 -10.52 2.34
N GLU A 63 -9.75 -9.50 2.77
CA GLU A 63 -8.66 -9.61 3.74
C GLU A 63 -9.15 -10.03 5.13
N PHE A 64 -8.31 -10.75 5.87
CA PHE A 64 -8.66 -11.20 7.23
C PHE A 64 -8.99 -10.04 8.16
N GLY A 65 -8.23 -8.94 8.06
CA GLY A 65 -8.48 -7.74 8.88
C GLY A 65 -9.89 -7.21 8.71
N TRP A 66 -10.38 -7.12 7.48
CA TRP A 66 -11.75 -6.71 7.21
C TRP A 66 -12.76 -7.74 7.70
N ARG A 67 -12.58 -9.01 7.33
CA ARG A 67 -13.55 -10.09 7.62
C ARG A 67 -13.72 -10.39 9.11
N LEU A 68 -12.69 -10.16 9.92
CA LEU A 68 -12.69 -10.47 11.36
C LEU A 68 -13.08 -9.27 12.24
N THR A 69 -13.29 -8.09 11.64
CA THR A 69 -13.59 -6.86 12.37
C THR A 69 -15.01 -6.41 12.05
N LYS A 70 -15.77 -5.93 13.05
CA LYS A 70 -17.11 -5.39 12.77
C LYS A 70 -17.00 -3.99 12.19
N LEU A 71 -18.04 -3.57 11.48
CA LEU A 71 -18.12 -2.21 10.97
C LEU A 71 -18.03 -1.19 12.11
N GLY A 72 -17.14 -0.21 11.96
CA GLY A 72 -16.89 0.83 12.96
C GLY A 72 -15.87 0.44 14.04
N GLU A 73 -15.42 -0.82 14.08
CA GLU A 73 -14.35 -1.25 14.98
C GLU A 73 -12.96 -1.02 14.34
N THR A 74 -11.94 -0.95 15.19
CA THR A 74 -10.55 -0.87 14.73
C THR A 74 -10.05 -2.25 14.31
N ILE A 75 -9.57 -2.36 13.07
CA ILE A 75 -8.94 -3.59 12.58
C ILE A 75 -7.66 -3.83 13.39
N HIS A 76 -7.61 -4.98 14.06
CA HIS A 76 -6.46 -5.31 14.91
C HIS A 76 -5.23 -5.66 14.05
N TYR A 77 -4.10 -4.97 14.23
CA TYR A 77 -2.91 -5.13 13.38
C TYR A 77 -2.42 -6.58 13.22
N ARG A 78 -2.58 -7.42 14.25
CA ARG A 78 -2.20 -8.85 14.18
C ARG A 78 -2.93 -9.65 13.11
N THR A 79 -4.05 -9.17 12.56
CA THR A 79 -4.68 -9.83 11.41
C THR A 79 -3.79 -9.82 10.18
N ALA A 80 -2.81 -8.90 10.09
CA ALA A 80 -1.80 -8.88 9.03
C ALA A 80 -0.83 -10.08 9.09
N TRP A 81 -0.79 -10.83 10.19
CA TRP A 81 0.02 -12.05 10.31
C TRP A 81 -0.72 -13.29 9.81
N LEU A 82 -2.01 -13.16 9.49
CA LEU A 82 -2.80 -14.26 8.97
C LEU A 82 -2.60 -14.34 7.45
N SER A 83 -2.21 -15.52 6.97
CA SER A 83 -2.04 -15.81 5.54
C SER A 83 -2.90 -17.01 5.17
N ARG A 84 -3.56 -16.95 3.99
CA ARG A 84 -4.21 -18.14 3.40
C ARG A 84 -3.19 -19.04 2.71
N SER A 85 -2.09 -18.46 2.24
CA SER A 85 -1.01 -19.17 1.59
C SER A 85 -0.11 -19.82 2.64
N PRO A 86 0.36 -21.06 2.40
CA PRO A 86 1.41 -21.64 3.23
C PRO A 86 2.66 -20.76 3.19
N LEU A 87 3.46 -20.82 4.24
CA LEU A 87 4.74 -20.12 4.27
C LEU A 87 5.66 -20.71 3.19
N THR A 88 6.41 -19.84 2.51
CA THR A 88 7.47 -20.28 1.60
C THR A 88 8.68 -20.79 2.40
N GLU A 89 9.53 -21.60 1.76
CA GLU A 89 10.76 -22.09 2.41
C GLU A 89 11.67 -20.94 2.86
N GLU A 90 11.77 -19.87 2.06
CA GLU A 90 12.51 -18.66 2.41
C GLU A 90 11.96 -17.99 3.68
N GLN A 91 10.62 -17.92 3.81
CA GLN A 91 9.98 -17.37 5.01
C GLN A 91 10.23 -18.24 6.25
N LEU A 92 10.20 -19.57 6.09
CA LEU A 92 10.54 -20.50 7.16
C LEU A 92 11.99 -20.35 7.60
N GLU A 93 12.93 -20.29 6.65
CA GLU A 93 14.36 -20.12 6.94
C GLU A 93 14.62 -18.78 7.64
N PHE A 94 14.01 -17.70 7.16
CA PHE A 94 14.07 -16.39 7.81
C PHE A 94 13.52 -16.45 9.24
N GLY A 95 12.35 -17.06 9.43
CA GLY A 95 11.74 -17.24 10.75
C GLY A 95 12.65 -17.99 11.72
N ARG A 96 13.27 -19.09 11.27
CA ARG A 96 14.25 -19.85 12.06
C ARG A 96 15.47 -19.00 12.43
N LYS A 97 16.05 -18.26 11.48
CA LYS A 97 17.19 -17.35 11.74
C LYS A 97 16.86 -16.29 12.79
N VAL A 98 15.67 -15.70 12.71
CA VAL A 98 15.19 -14.71 13.70
C VAL A 98 14.99 -15.37 15.06
N ALA A 99 14.36 -16.54 15.12
CA ALA A 99 14.15 -17.28 16.38
C ALA A 99 15.48 -17.59 17.08
N THR A 100 16.48 -18.09 16.34
CA THR A 100 17.82 -18.35 16.88
C THR A 100 18.47 -17.07 17.44
N ARG A 101 18.39 -15.95 16.70
CA ARG A 101 18.96 -14.66 17.15
C ARG A 101 18.37 -14.19 18.48
N HIS A 102 17.11 -14.51 18.75
CA HIS A 102 16.40 -14.10 19.96
C HIS A 102 16.29 -15.21 21.03
N GLY A 103 16.98 -16.35 20.86
CA GLY A 103 16.94 -17.45 21.83
C GLY A 103 15.60 -18.18 21.91
N LEU A 104 14.79 -18.11 20.85
CA LEU A 104 13.46 -18.74 20.73
C LEU A 104 13.48 -20.01 19.88
N ALA A 105 14.66 -20.43 19.41
CA ALA A 105 14.83 -21.70 18.72
C ALA A 105 14.90 -22.82 19.76
N GLY A 106 13.76 -23.48 20.00
CA GLY A 106 13.62 -24.69 20.81
C GLY A 106 13.22 -25.88 19.93
#